data_AF-A0AAV5UYF1-F1
#
_entry.id   AF-A0AAV5UYF1-F1
#
_cell.length_a   1.000
_cell.length_b   1.000
_cell.length_c   1.000
_cell.angle_alpha   90.00
_cell.angle_beta   90.00
_cell.angle_gamma   90.00
#
_symmetry.space_group_name_H-M   'P 1'
#
loop_
_entity.id
_entity.type
_entity.pdbx_description
1 polymer ?
#
loop_
_entity_poly.entity_id
_entity_poly.type
_entity_poly.pdbx_seq_one_letter_code
_entity_poly.pdbx_strand_id
1 'polypeptide(L)'
;AKPVSIMCRLCFKEPLGLSRALAVFSAFMGAVNLVLAVVESPLWQIICRSVMFIVQVGAAVGVFAAIHISAAHLMIPVMCMSVLNIILNAVQLVFAVSGLLYPESFYANYIRGDRPIDDDSDSLVTSRCISTLIPAAITLSICLRGIFAHLTVYRLIQERRRSKYMTE
;
A
#
# COMPACT_ATOMS: atom_id res chain seq x y z
N ALA A 1 23.57 -35.12 14.31
CA ALA A 1 22.27 -34.59 13.86
C ALA A 1 22.12 -33.11 14.20
N LYS A 2 22.37 -32.20 13.24
CA LYS A 2 22.04 -30.75 13.33
C LYS A 2 21.57 -30.10 11.98
N PRO A 3 20.84 -30.77 11.05
CA PRO A 3 20.37 -30.09 9.84
C PRO A 3 19.07 -29.28 10.04
N VAL A 4 18.25 -29.62 11.05
CA VAL A 4 16.90 -29.01 11.24
C VAL A 4 16.98 -27.52 11.62
N SER A 5 18.03 -27.10 12.34
CA SER A 5 18.22 -25.70 12.79
C SER A 5 18.48 -24.72 11.63
N ILE A 6 19.11 -25.15 10.54
CA ILE A 6 19.49 -24.25 9.43
C ILE A 6 18.32 -24.07 8.48
N MET A 7 17.61 -25.15 8.17
CA MET A 7 16.44 -25.14 7.30
C MET A 7 15.27 -24.36 7.94
N CYS A 8 15.10 -24.47 9.26
CA CYS A 8 14.17 -23.63 10.01
C CYS A 8 14.58 -22.14 9.97
N ARG A 9 15.86 -21.78 10.04
CA ARG A 9 16.28 -20.37 9.92
C ARG A 9 16.08 -19.77 8.52
N LEU A 10 16.20 -20.58 7.46
CA LEU A 10 15.99 -20.14 6.07
C LEU A 10 14.51 -19.87 5.78
N CYS A 11 13.61 -20.82 6.08
CA CYS A 11 12.17 -20.61 5.93
C CYS A 11 11.61 -19.45 6.77
N PHE A 12 12.30 -19.06 7.86
CA PHE A 12 11.88 -17.96 8.73
C PHE A 12 12.44 -16.59 8.31
N LYS A 13 13.57 -16.54 7.59
CA LYS A 13 14.14 -15.27 7.08
C LYS A 13 13.37 -14.74 5.87
N GLU A 14 12.86 -15.63 5.04
CA GLU A 14 12.07 -15.31 3.85
C GLU A 14 10.84 -14.44 4.14
N PRO A 15 9.94 -14.76 5.10
CA PRO A 15 8.77 -13.92 5.38
C PRO A 15 9.12 -12.57 5.99
N LEU A 16 10.20 -12.50 6.80
CA LEU A 16 10.68 -11.25 7.39
C LEU A 16 11.29 -10.33 6.32
N GLY A 17 12.07 -10.89 5.39
CA GLY A 17 12.62 -10.17 4.25
C GLY A 17 11.53 -9.67 3.30
N LEU A 18 10.56 -10.54 2.98
CA LEU A 18 9.42 -10.21 2.13
C LEU A 18 8.57 -9.08 2.73
N SER A 19 8.28 -9.12 4.03
CA SER A 19 7.55 -8.06 4.73
C SER A 19 8.26 -6.71 4.66
N ARG A 20 9.61 -6.69 4.77
CA ARG A 20 10.41 -5.45 4.62
C ARG A 20 10.40 -4.95 3.19
N ALA A 21 10.60 -5.84 2.22
CA ALA A 21 10.59 -5.49 0.80
C ALA A 21 9.24 -4.90 0.37
N LEU A 22 8.13 -5.51 0.79
CA LEU A 22 6.78 -5.01 0.51
C LEU A 22 6.51 -3.65 1.17
N ALA A 23 7.02 -3.42 2.38
CA ALA A 23 6.92 -2.13 3.05
C ALA A 23 7.68 -1.01 2.29
N VAL A 24 8.90 -1.29 1.85
CA VAL A 24 9.69 -0.36 1.03
C VAL A 24 9.02 -0.09 -0.31
N PHE A 25 8.52 -1.14 -0.96
CA PHE A 25 7.86 -1.01 -2.26
C PHE A 25 6.53 -0.25 -2.15
N SER A 26 5.79 -0.44 -1.06
CA SER A 26 4.59 0.35 -0.75
C SER A 26 4.93 1.83 -0.56
N ALA A 27 6.01 2.16 0.16
CA ALA A 27 6.44 3.55 0.33
C ALA A 27 6.89 4.17 -1.01
N PHE A 28 7.60 3.40 -1.84
CA PHE A 28 8.00 3.84 -3.18
C PHE A 28 6.79 4.15 -4.06
N MET A 29 5.79 3.27 -4.11
CA MET A 29 4.53 3.53 -4.83
C MET A 29 3.75 4.71 -4.24
N GLY A 30 3.80 4.91 -2.93
CA GLY A 30 3.29 6.10 -2.26
C GLY A 30 3.93 7.39 -2.77
N ALA A 31 5.25 7.40 -2.95
CA ALA A 31 5.98 8.53 -3.53
C ALA A 31 5.57 8.79 -4.98
N VAL A 32 5.46 7.73 -5.80
CA VAL A 32 4.98 7.85 -7.20
C VAL A 32 3.58 8.46 -7.25
N ASN A 33 2.66 7.97 -6.42
CA ASN A 33 1.31 8.52 -6.31
C ASN A 33 1.28 9.99 -5.90
N LEU A 34 2.19 10.40 -5.01
CA LEU A 34 2.31 11.80 -4.61
C LEU A 34 2.84 12.67 -5.76
N VAL A 35 3.86 12.21 -6.48
CA VAL A 35 4.41 12.93 -7.64
C VAL A 35 3.34 13.14 -8.71
N LEU A 36 2.57 12.09 -9.05
CA LEU A 36 1.46 12.20 -10.01
C LEU A 36 0.39 13.18 -9.52
N ALA A 37 0.06 13.16 -8.23
CA ALA A 37 -0.91 14.09 -7.66
C ALA A 37 -0.43 15.55 -7.73
N VAL A 38 0.86 15.81 -7.51
CA VAL A 38 1.42 17.18 -7.59
C VAL A 38 1.33 17.76 -9.00
N VAL A 39 1.47 16.92 -10.04
CA VAL A 39 1.42 17.37 -11.44
C VAL A 39 -0.02 17.57 -11.92
N GLU A 40 -0.95 16.72 -11.49
CA GLU A 40 -2.26 16.60 -12.14
C GLU A 40 -3.45 17.02 -11.27
N SER A 41 -3.27 17.23 -9.96
CA SER A 41 -4.39 17.30 -9.01
C SER A 41 -4.53 18.63 -8.27
N PRO A 42 -5.75 19.01 -7.84
CA PRO A 42 -5.96 20.19 -7.01
C PRO A 42 -5.34 20.05 -5.62
N LEU A 43 -5.08 21.19 -4.96
CA LEU A 43 -4.31 21.30 -3.73
C LEU A 43 -4.78 20.40 -2.58
N TRP A 44 -6.10 20.18 -2.44
CA TRP A 44 -6.65 19.29 -1.42
C TRP A 44 -6.23 17.82 -1.64
N GLN A 45 -6.16 17.35 -2.89
CA GLN A 45 -5.71 15.99 -3.20
C GLN A 45 -4.23 15.82 -2.90
N ILE A 46 -3.42 16.84 -3.19
CA ILE A 46 -1.99 16.86 -2.86
C ILE A 46 -1.80 16.72 -1.36
N ILE A 47 -2.55 17.47 -0.54
CA ILE A 47 -2.50 17.37 0.92
C ILE A 47 -2.88 15.95 1.37
N CYS A 48 -4.00 15.41 0.91
CA CYS A 48 -4.44 14.06 1.30
C CYS A 48 -3.40 12.99 0.93
N ARG A 49 -2.83 13.04 -0.28
CA ARG A 49 -1.80 12.11 -0.74
C ARG A 49 -0.50 12.26 0.05
N SER A 50 -0.15 13.48 0.46
CA SER A 50 1.04 13.76 1.29
C SER A 50 0.90 13.17 2.69
N VAL A 51 -0.27 13.35 3.32
CA VAL A 51 -0.57 12.73 4.62
C VAL A 51 -0.52 11.21 4.51
N MET A 52 -1.16 10.62 3.50
CA MET A 52 -1.08 9.17 3.27
C MET A 52 0.36 8.68 3.07
N PHE A 53 1.18 9.43 2.33
CA PHE A 53 2.58 9.10 2.12
C PHE A 53 3.38 9.10 3.42
N ILE A 54 3.23 10.14 4.25
CA ILE A 54 3.88 10.20 5.58
C ILE A 54 3.48 8.98 6.42
N VAL A 55 2.21 8.62 6.42
CA VAL A 55 1.74 7.47 7.19
C VAL A 55 2.26 6.15 6.61
N GLN A 56 2.39 6.02 5.28
CA GLN A 56 3.00 4.84 4.65
C GLN A 56 4.49 4.70 5.00
N VAL A 57 5.24 5.79 4.99
CA VAL A 57 6.64 5.81 5.44
C VAL A 57 6.73 5.44 6.91
N GLY A 58 5.86 5.99 7.76
CA GLY A 58 5.76 5.65 9.17
C GLY A 58 5.46 4.16 9.40
N ALA A 59 4.53 3.59 8.62
CA ALA A 59 4.22 2.16 8.66
C ALA A 59 5.42 1.31 8.22
N ALA A 60 6.15 1.73 7.18
CA ALA A 60 7.36 1.03 6.75
C ALA A 60 8.41 1.03 7.86
N VAL A 61 8.73 2.18 8.44
CA VAL A 61 9.64 2.28 9.60
C VAL A 61 9.16 1.41 10.76
N GLY A 62 7.85 1.39 11.02
CA GLY A 62 7.19 0.53 12.01
C GLY A 62 7.45 -0.96 11.78
N VAL A 63 7.40 -1.45 10.53
CA VAL A 63 7.73 -2.85 10.18
C VAL A 63 9.19 -3.16 10.52
N PHE A 64 10.12 -2.26 10.17
CA PHE A 64 11.54 -2.46 10.49
C PHE A 64 11.78 -2.50 12.00
N ALA A 65 11.17 -1.57 12.75
CA ALA A 65 11.26 -1.51 14.20
C ALA A 65 10.63 -2.75 14.88
N ALA A 66 9.43 -3.15 14.44
CA ALA A 66 8.72 -4.33 14.96
C ALA A 66 9.55 -5.61 14.81
N ILE A 67 10.21 -5.77 13.67
CA ILE A 67 11.08 -6.93 13.41
C ILE A 67 12.36 -6.84 14.24
N HIS A 68 13.00 -5.66 14.31
CA HIS A 68 14.26 -5.49 15.04
C HIS A 68 14.09 -5.75 16.55
N ILE A 69 13.03 -5.18 17.15
CA ILE A 69 12.75 -5.26 18.59
C ILE A 69 11.92 -6.52 18.92
N SER A 70 11.50 -7.31 17.91
CA SER A 70 10.62 -8.47 18.09
C SER A 70 9.34 -8.12 18.87
N ALA A 71 8.71 -7.01 18.48
CA ALA A 71 7.54 -6.43 19.12
C ALA A 71 6.29 -6.60 18.24
N ALA A 72 5.53 -7.66 18.49
CA ALA A 72 4.35 -8.01 17.68
C ALA A 72 3.25 -6.93 17.70
N HIS A 73 3.08 -6.20 18.82
CA HIS A 73 2.06 -5.15 18.93
C HIS A 73 2.28 -4.00 17.94
N LEU A 74 3.52 -3.74 17.51
CA LEU A 74 3.83 -2.73 16.50
C LEU A 74 3.37 -3.12 15.09
N MET A 75 3.09 -4.40 14.83
CA MET A 75 2.56 -4.84 13.54
C MET A 75 1.06 -4.55 13.38
N ILE A 76 0.31 -4.39 14.48
CA ILE A 76 -1.13 -4.09 14.44
C ILE A 76 -1.41 -2.77 13.71
N PRO A 77 -0.81 -1.62 14.09
CA PRO A 77 -1.04 -0.36 13.38
C PRO A 77 -0.59 -0.43 11.92
N VAL A 78 0.49 -1.16 11.61
CA VAL A 78 0.93 -1.38 10.22
C VAL A 78 -0.18 -2.08 9.42
N MET A 79 -0.75 -3.17 9.95
CA MET A 79 -1.83 -3.90 9.28
C MET A 79 -3.08 -3.04 9.10
N CYS A 80 -3.48 -2.27 10.12
CA CYS A 80 -4.59 -1.32 10.01
C CYS A 80 -4.36 -0.29 8.89
N MET A 81 -3.13 0.23 8.78
CA MET A 81 -2.77 1.16 7.72
C MET A 81 -2.77 0.50 6.33
N SER A 82 -2.32 -0.74 6.22
CA SER A 82 -2.42 -1.50 4.96
C SER A 82 -3.88 -1.71 4.53
N VAL A 83 -4.77 -2.01 5.47
CA VAL A 83 -6.22 -2.14 5.20
C VAL A 83 -6.81 -0.81 4.72
N LEU A 84 -6.51 0.29 5.41
CA LEU A 84 -6.97 1.62 4.99
C LEU A 84 -6.49 1.95 3.57
N ASN A 85 -5.22 1.68 3.26
CA ASN A 85 -4.68 1.88 1.92
C ASN A 85 -5.38 1.01 0.87
N ILE A 86 -5.73 -0.24 1.18
CA ILE A 86 -6.49 -1.09 0.26
C ILE A 86 -7.85 -0.47 -0.03
N ILE A 87 -8.58 -0.02 1.00
CA ILE A 87 -9.90 0.60 0.82
C ILE A 87 -9.79 1.83 -0.08
N LEU A 88 -8.83 2.72 0.21
CA LEU A 88 -8.66 3.96 -0.56
C LEU A 88 -8.23 3.70 -2.01
N ASN A 89 -7.31 2.77 -2.24
CA ASN A 89 -6.89 2.42 -3.61
C ASN A 89 -8.00 1.65 -4.36
N ALA A 90 -8.82 0.85 -3.67
CA ALA A 90 -9.98 0.19 -4.28
C ALA A 90 -11.03 1.20 -4.76
N VAL A 91 -11.35 2.21 -3.93
CA VAL A 91 -12.28 3.29 -4.30
C VAL A 91 -11.73 4.07 -5.50
N GLN A 92 -10.44 4.40 -5.50
CA GLN A 92 -9.80 5.08 -6.65
C GLN A 92 -9.82 4.23 -7.91
N LEU A 93 -9.62 2.91 -7.79
CA LEU A 93 -9.70 1.99 -8.91
C LEU A 93 -11.12 1.95 -9.49
N VAL A 94 -12.16 1.90 -8.66
CA VAL A 94 -13.56 1.96 -9.10
C VAL A 94 -13.86 3.29 -9.81
N PHE A 95 -13.39 4.42 -9.27
CA PHE A 95 -13.56 5.72 -9.92
C PHE A 95 -12.83 5.81 -11.26
N ALA A 96 -11.59 5.32 -11.35
CA ALA A 96 -10.84 5.32 -12.59
C ALA A 96 -11.48 4.40 -13.66
N VAL A 97 -11.95 3.20 -13.28
CA VAL A 97 -12.63 2.28 -14.20
C VAL A 97 -13.97 2.86 -14.65
N SER A 98 -14.77 3.41 -13.74
CA SER A 98 -16.05 4.05 -14.10
C SER A 98 -15.83 5.27 -15.00
N GLY A 99 -14.76 6.04 -14.77
CA GLY A 99 -14.33 7.13 -15.65
C GLY A 99 -13.98 6.69 -17.07
N LEU A 100 -13.37 5.51 -17.23
CA LEU A 100 -13.02 4.94 -18.55
C LEU A 100 -14.23 4.32 -19.27
N LEU A 101 -15.12 3.66 -18.54
CA LEU A 101 -16.27 2.96 -19.13
C LEU A 101 -17.43 3.90 -19.43
N TYR A 102 -17.62 4.92 -18.59
CA TYR A 102 -18.74 5.85 -18.67
C TYR A 102 -18.19 7.28 -18.70
N PRO A 103 -18.12 7.90 -19.89
CA PRO A 103 -17.64 9.27 -20.04
C PRO A 103 -18.51 10.27 -19.26
N GLU A 104 -19.77 9.96 -18.98
CA GLU A 104 -20.68 10.81 -18.18
C GLU A 104 -20.61 10.53 -16.67
N SER A 105 -19.70 9.65 -16.22
CA SER A 105 -19.57 9.35 -14.80
C SER A 105 -19.17 10.57 -13.98
N PHE A 106 -19.53 10.56 -12.69
CA PHE A 106 -19.16 11.62 -11.74
C PHE A 106 -17.65 11.92 -11.75
N TYR A 107 -16.81 10.88 -11.84
CA TYR A 107 -15.35 11.04 -11.84
C TYR A 107 -14.82 11.61 -13.16
N ALA A 108 -15.37 11.18 -14.31
CA ALA A 108 -15.01 11.76 -15.61
C ALA A 108 -15.39 13.24 -15.68
N ASN A 109 -16.60 13.59 -15.23
CA ASN A 109 -17.05 14.99 -15.17
C ASN A 109 -16.23 15.82 -14.18
N TYR A 110 -15.84 15.25 -13.03
CA TYR A 110 -14.93 15.89 -12.09
C TYR A 110 -13.57 16.22 -12.73
N ILE A 111 -13.04 15.33 -13.59
CA ILE A 111 -11.80 15.58 -14.32
C ILE A 111 -11.97 16.65 -15.41
N ARG A 112 -13.07 16.60 -16.17
CA ARG A 112 -13.36 17.62 -17.21
C ARG A 112 -13.56 19.01 -16.60
N GLY A 113 -14.12 19.08 -15.38
CA GLY A 113 -14.51 20.34 -14.76
C GLY A 113 -15.58 21.05 -15.58
N ASP A 114 -15.42 22.34 -15.80
CA ASP A 114 -16.36 23.17 -16.58
C ASP A 114 -16.09 23.16 -18.10
N ARG A 115 -15.21 22.26 -18.59
CA ARG A 115 -14.85 22.22 -20.02
C ARG A 115 -15.97 21.55 -20.84
N PRO A 116 -16.31 22.07 -22.04
CA PRO A 116 -17.23 21.40 -22.95
C PRO A 116 -16.67 20.03 -23.37
N ILE A 117 -17.57 19.12 -23.75
CA ILE A 117 -17.19 17.79 -24.27
C ILE A 117 -16.60 17.98 -25.67
N ASP A 118 -15.27 17.93 -25.77
CA ASP A 118 -14.49 17.90 -27.00
C ASP A 118 -13.44 16.76 -26.98
N ASP A 119 -12.87 16.40 -28.14
CA ASP A 119 -11.90 15.31 -28.27
C ASP A 119 -10.67 15.49 -27.35
N ASP A 120 -10.27 16.74 -27.09
CA ASP A 120 -9.17 17.07 -26.18
C ASP A 120 -9.55 16.78 -24.72
N SER A 121 -10.79 17.05 -24.30
CA SER A 121 -11.30 16.74 -22.96
C SER A 121 -11.37 15.23 -22.69
N ASP A 122 -11.75 14.43 -23.68
CA ASP A 122 -11.86 12.97 -23.54
C ASP A 122 -10.49 12.29 -23.50
N SER A 123 -9.51 12.82 -24.25
CA SER A 123 -8.12 12.36 -24.15
C SER A 123 -7.52 12.65 -22.77
N LEU A 124 -7.82 13.81 -22.18
CA LEU A 124 -7.40 14.20 -20.83
C LEU A 124 -8.01 13.29 -19.75
N VAL A 125 -9.32 13.03 -19.83
CA VAL A 125 -10.03 12.13 -18.91
C VAL A 125 -9.42 10.72 -18.98
N THR A 126 -9.23 10.21 -20.18
CA THR A 126 -8.64 8.88 -20.39
C THR A 126 -7.24 8.78 -19.81
N SER A 127 -6.39 9.77 -20.10
CA SER A 127 -5.02 9.83 -19.58
C SER A 127 -4.99 9.84 -18.04
N ARG A 128 -5.80 10.70 -17.41
CA ARG A 128 -5.89 10.77 -15.93
C ARG A 128 -6.50 9.53 -15.29
N CYS A 129 -7.48 8.92 -15.93
CA CYS A 129 -8.04 7.67 -15.44
C CYS A 129 -7.01 6.55 -15.51
N ILE A 130 -6.22 6.45 -16.58
CA ILE A 130 -5.12 5.46 -16.69
C ILE A 130 -4.02 5.77 -15.66
N SER A 131 -3.61 7.05 -15.53
CA SER A 131 -2.59 7.48 -14.56
C SER A 131 -2.99 7.22 -13.12
N THR A 132 -4.30 7.19 -12.82
CA THR A 132 -4.85 6.80 -11.51
C THR A 132 -4.99 5.28 -11.37
N LEU A 133 -5.45 4.59 -12.43
CA LEU A 133 -5.77 3.17 -12.42
C LEU A 133 -4.54 2.30 -12.18
N ILE A 134 -3.47 2.53 -12.95
CA ILE A 134 -2.27 1.67 -12.92
C ILE A 134 -1.60 1.70 -11.53
N PRO A 135 -1.29 2.88 -10.94
CA PRO A 135 -0.69 2.93 -9.61
C PRO A 135 -1.62 2.39 -8.53
N ALA A 136 -2.94 2.63 -8.62
CA ALA A 136 -3.91 2.09 -7.67
C ALA A 136 -3.94 0.55 -7.69
N ALA A 137 -3.96 -0.06 -8.88
CA ALA A 137 -3.94 -1.52 -9.04
C ALA A 137 -2.66 -2.16 -8.50
N ILE A 138 -1.50 -1.55 -8.80
CA ILE A 138 -0.20 -1.99 -8.29
C ILE A 138 -0.16 -1.85 -6.77
N THR A 139 -0.52 -0.69 -6.23
CA THR A 139 -0.52 -0.42 -4.78
C THR A 139 -1.45 -1.39 -4.04
N LEU A 140 -2.65 -1.63 -4.58
CA LEU A 140 -3.61 -2.59 -4.03
C LEU A 140 -3.02 -4.00 -3.97
N SER A 141 -2.36 -4.45 -5.03
CA SER A 141 -1.71 -5.77 -5.09
C SER A 141 -0.59 -5.91 -4.05
N ILE A 142 0.20 -4.87 -3.86
CA ILE A 142 1.28 -4.82 -2.85
C ILE A 142 0.69 -4.85 -1.45
N CYS A 143 -0.33 -4.02 -1.17
CA CYS A 143 -0.93 -3.96 0.16
C CYS A 143 -1.64 -5.27 0.52
N LEU A 144 -2.35 -5.91 -0.43
CA LEU A 144 -2.97 -7.22 -0.22
C LEU A 144 -1.93 -8.27 0.14
N ARG A 145 -0.85 -8.40 -0.64
CA ARG A 145 0.25 -9.32 -0.31
C ARG A 145 0.96 -8.93 0.99
N GLY A 146 1.08 -7.63 1.25
CA GLY A 146 1.66 -7.06 2.46
C GLY A 146 0.93 -7.53 3.71
N ILE A 147 -0.41 -7.51 3.71
CA ILE A 147 -1.21 -7.97 4.85
C ILE A 147 -0.91 -9.43 5.19
N PHE A 148 -0.87 -10.32 4.20
CA PHE A 148 -0.55 -11.74 4.45
C PHE A 148 0.88 -11.91 5.01
N ALA A 149 1.84 -11.17 4.47
CA ALA A 149 3.21 -11.17 4.98
C ALA A 149 3.28 -10.63 6.42
N HIS A 150 2.59 -9.53 6.73
CA HIS A 150 2.56 -8.91 8.05
C HIS A 150 1.86 -9.80 9.08
N LEU A 151 0.77 -10.48 8.72
CA LEU A 151 0.09 -11.48 9.56
C LEU A 151 1.01 -12.66 9.87
N THR A 152 1.75 -13.13 8.88
CA THR A 152 2.71 -14.23 9.05
C THR A 152 3.84 -13.81 10.00
N VAL A 153 4.41 -12.62 9.80
CA VAL A 153 5.45 -12.05 10.69
C VAL A 153 4.91 -11.84 12.11
N TYR A 154 3.68 -11.35 12.26
CA TYR A 154 3.03 -11.17 13.55
C TYR A 154 2.94 -12.50 14.33
N ARG A 155 2.42 -13.56 13.69
CA ARG A 155 2.33 -14.91 14.30
C ARG A 155 3.71 -15.43 14.69
N LEU A 156 4.69 -15.31 13.80
CA LEU A 156 6.07 -15.74 14.06
C LEU A 156 6.72 -15.02 15.25
N ILE A 157 6.50 -13.71 15.40
CA ILE A 157 7.02 -12.94 16.53
C ILE A 157 6.29 -13.34 17.83
N GLN A 158 4.98 -13.57 17.78
CA GLN A 158 4.22 -14.05 18.95
C GLN A 158 4.67 -15.43 19.42
N GLU A 159 4.84 -16.38 18.49
CA GLU A 159 5.31 -17.74 18.79
C GLU A 159 6.70 -17.73 19.44
N ARG A 160 7.61 -16.87 18.95
CA ARG A 160 8.94 -16.69 19.58
C ARG A 160 8.86 -16.17 21.00
N ARG A 161 7.97 -15.21 21.28
CA ARG A 161 7.77 -14.73 22.65
C ARG A 161 7.25 -15.85 23.53
N ARG A 162 6.22 -16.58 23.08
CA ARG A 162 5.61 -17.68 23.82
C ARG A 162 6.60 -18.81 24.12
N SER A 163 7.46 -19.16 23.17
CA SER A 163 8.48 -20.20 23.36
C SER A 163 9.56 -19.80 24.38
N LYS A 164 9.96 -18.52 24.45
CA LYS A 164 10.93 -18.05 25.45
C LYS A 164 10.39 -18.20 26.88
N TYR A 165 9.11 -17.86 27.08
CA TYR A 165 8.45 -17.97 28.38
C TYR A 165 8.23 -19.42 28.87
N MET A 166 8.34 -20.44 28.00
CA MET A 166 8.23 -21.85 28.42
C MET A 166 9.57 -22.49 28.75
N THR A 167 10.68 -21.84 28.38
CA THR A 167 12.05 -22.35 28.60
C THR A 167 12.77 -21.66 29.76
N GLU A 168 12.18 -20.59 30.30
CA GLU A 168 12.56 -19.92 31.54
C GLU A 168 11.63 -20.37 32.67
#